data_AF-A0A1H3TMU7-F1
#
_entry.id   AF-A0A1H3TMU7-F1
#
_cell.length_a   1.000
_cell.length_b   1.000
_cell.length_c   1.000
_cell.angle_alpha   90.00
_cell.angle_beta   90.00
_cell.angle_gamma   90.00
#
_symmetry.space_group_name_H-M   'P 1'
#
loop_
_entity.id
_entity.type
_entity.pdbx_description
1 polymer ?
#
loop_
_entity_poly.entity_id
_entity_poly.type
_entity_poly.pdbx_seq_one_letter_code
_entity_poly.pdbx_strand_id
1 'polypeptide(L)'
;MRKSGRAGYAAVTWLGTFVFSHVAAVVYPGEDPTGGGPWSYSAYVAFNVVLIAVAAAGALVSLASVRPWGAAVPRWVISTSLWIGTVLLVVRGVPGLVENAVMLTGVRRGGFMGSQDISVGEFWAGIAINAYFFVGAVVLIAATRAYMRRPTDERARQPQVAGCHAAASPDGEDSG
;
A
#
# COMPACT_ATOMS: atom_id res chain seq x y z
N MET A 1 1.92 5.85 -22.21
CA MET A 1 2.29 5.57 -20.81
C MET A 1 1.72 4.23 -20.37
N ARG A 2 2.55 3.28 -19.93
CA ARG A 2 2.14 1.90 -19.60
C ARG A 2 1.19 1.91 -18.39
N LYS A 3 0.06 1.18 -18.47
CA LYS A 3 -0.98 1.09 -17.43
C LYS A 3 -0.43 0.77 -16.02
N SER A 4 0.72 0.10 -15.93
CA SER A 4 1.41 -0.24 -14.68
C SER A 4 1.96 0.97 -13.91
N GLY A 5 2.30 2.08 -14.56
CA GLY A 5 2.77 3.28 -13.86
C GLY A 5 1.67 3.97 -13.05
N ARG A 6 0.42 3.97 -13.56
CA ARG A 6 -0.71 4.69 -12.94
C ARG A 6 -1.08 4.09 -11.58
N ALA A 7 -1.01 2.76 -11.43
CA ALA A 7 -1.31 2.09 -10.16
C ALA A 7 -0.27 2.42 -9.08
N GLY A 8 1.01 2.48 -9.43
CA GLY A 8 2.05 2.87 -8.47
C GLY A 8 1.93 4.32 -8.03
N TYR A 9 1.64 5.26 -8.95
CA TYR A 9 1.35 6.65 -8.57
C TYR A 9 0.09 6.78 -7.70
N ALA A 10 -0.98 6.05 -8.02
CA ALA A 10 -2.18 6.04 -7.19
C ALA A 10 -1.90 5.55 -5.76
N ALA A 11 -1.07 4.50 -5.61
CA ALA A 11 -0.65 4.00 -4.30
C ALA A 11 0.20 5.04 -3.54
N VAL A 12 1.15 5.69 -4.21
CA VAL A 12 1.97 6.76 -3.62
C VAL A 12 1.10 7.94 -3.18
N THR A 13 0.17 8.39 -4.02
CA THR A 13 -0.75 9.48 -3.68
C THR A 13 -1.61 9.10 -2.48
N TRP A 14 -2.20 7.90 -2.46
CA TRP A 14 -3.02 7.44 -1.35
C TRP A 14 -2.22 7.32 -0.04
N LEU A 15 -1.01 6.75 -0.08
CA LEU A 15 -0.14 6.64 1.10
C LEU A 15 0.35 8.01 1.57
N GLY A 16 0.63 8.94 0.64
CA GLY A 16 0.99 10.31 0.94
C GLY A 16 -0.12 11.04 1.69
N THR A 17 -1.37 10.94 1.21
CA THR A 17 -2.53 11.50 1.90
C THR A 17 -2.73 10.88 3.28
N PHE A 18 -2.49 9.57 3.43
CA PHE A 18 -2.60 8.88 4.71
C PHE A 18 -1.53 9.34 5.72
N VAL A 19 -0.27 9.45 5.28
CA VAL A 19 0.82 9.98 6.10
C VAL A 19 0.51 11.41 6.52
N PHE A 20 0.09 12.25 5.58
CA PHE A 20 -0.25 13.64 5.86
C PHE A 20 -1.36 13.76 6.89
N SER A 21 -2.44 12.97 6.77
CA SER A 21 -3.55 13.01 7.73
C SER A 21 -3.13 12.57 9.13
N HIS A 22 -2.26 11.56 9.26
CA HIS A 22 -1.76 11.11 10.57
C HIS A 22 -0.77 12.10 11.18
N VAL A 23 0.07 12.74 10.38
CA VAL A 23 0.93 13.83 10.85
C VAL A 23 0.05 14.98 11.37
N ALA A 24 -0.98 15.35 10.63
CA ALA A 24 -1.93 16.37 11.08
C ALA A 24 -2.63 15.96 12.39
N ALA A 25 -3.01 14.69 12.55
CA ALA A 25 -3.62 14.18 13.78
C ALA A 25 -2.66 14.22 14.99
N VAL A 26 -1.35 13.99 14.78
CA VAL A 26 -0.35 14.10 15.85
C VAL A 26 -0.04 15.56 16.21
N VAL A 27 0.02 16.44 15.21
CA VAL A 27 0.35 17.86 15.40
C VAL A 27 -0.83 18.66 15.93
N TYR A 28 -2.06 18.31 15.51
CA TYR A 28 -3.31 18.95 15.89
C TYR A 28 -4.29 17.93 16.48
N PRO A 29 -3.99 17.36 17.66
CA PRO A 29 -4.77 16.27 18.27
C PRO A 29 -6.20 16.66 18.71
N GLY A 30 -6.53 17.95 18.78
CA GLY A 30 -7.79 18.43 19.34
C GLY A 30 -7.82 18.36 20.88
N GLU A 31 -8.98 18.62 21.48
CA GLU A 31 -9.13 18.68 22.94
C GLU A 31 -9.23 17.29 23.61
N ASP A 32 -9.70 16.27 22.89
CA ASP A 32 -9.74 14.87 23.34
C ASP A 32 -9.35 13.89 22.20
N PRO A 33 -8.05 13.75 21.89
CA PRO A 33 -7.57 12.88 20.81
C PRO A 33 -7.86 11.39 21.02
N THR A 34 -8.11 10.99 22.27
CA THR A 34 -8.35 9.60 22.66
C THR A 34 -9.83 9.27 22.82
N GLY A 35 -10.71 10.27 22.80
CA GLY A 35 -12.16 10.14 22.95
C GLY A 35 -12.56 9.48 24.28
N GLY A 36 -11.85 9.80 25.37
CA GLY A 36 -12.05 9.14 26.68
C GLY A 36 -11.73 7.64 26.71
N GLY A 37 -11.09 7.10 25.67
CA GLY A 37 -10.70 5.69 25.60
C GLY A 37 -9.65 5.30 26.65
N PRO A 38 -9.45 3.99 26.89
CA PRO A 38 -8.54 3.50 27.93
C PRO A 38 -7.05 3.72 27.64
N TRP A 39 -6.71 4.37 26.52
CA TRP A 39 -5.35 4.54 26.04
C TRP A 39 -4.78 5.89 26.46
N SER A 40 -3.53 5.91 26.91
CA SER A 40 -2.84 7.17 27.20
C SER A 40 -2.55 7.96 25.91
N TYR A 41 -2.41 9.29 26.05
CA TYR A 41 -1.96 10.15 24.95
C TYR A 41 -0.62 9.68 24.34
N SER A 42 0.30 9.18 25.17
CA SER A 42 1.58 8.63 24.70
C SER A 42 1.40 7.38 23.84
N ALA A 43 0.46 6.50 24.17
CA ALA A 43 0.14 5.33 23.35
C ALA A 43 -0.49 5.75 22.02
N TYR A 44 -1.38 6.75 22.03
CA TYR A 44 -1.94 7.34 20.81
C TYR A 44 -0.85 7.91 19.89
N VAL A 45 0.07 8.72 20.43
CA VAL A 45 1.17 9.29 19.64
C VAL A 45 2.09 8.21 19.10
N ALA A 46 2.50 7.24 19.94
CA ALA A 46 3.36 6.13 19.52
C ALA A 46 2.72 5.32 18.38
N PHE A 47 1.42 5.02 18.49
CA PHE A 47 0.66 4.34 17.45
C PHE A 47 0.67 5.12 16.13
N ASN A 48 0.38 6.43 16.17
CA ASN A 48 0.39 7.27 14.97
C ASN A 48 1.78 7.38 14.34
N VAL A 49 2.85 7.52 15.14
CA VAL A 49 4.23 7.56 14.65
C VAL A 49 4.61 6.26 13.93
N VAL A 50 4.24 5.11 14.51
CA VAL A 50 4.46 3.81 13.87
C VAL A 50 3.67 3.72 12.55
N LEU A 51 2.40 4.14 12.54
CA LEU A 51 1.60 4.16 11.31
C LEU A 51 2.20 5.05 10.23
N ILE A 52 2.66 6.25 10.58
CA ILE A 52 3.33 7.18 9.67
C ILE A 52 4.59 6.53 9.09
N ALA A 53 5.44 5.94 9.93
CA ALA A 53 6.69 5.31 9.50
C ALA A 53 6.43 4.15 8.53
N VAL A 54 5.49 3.27 8.86
CA VAL A 54 5.11 2.12 8.03
C VAL A 54 4.50 2.58 6.70
N ALA A 55 3.61 3.58 6.72
CA ALA A 55 3.00 4.12 5.52
C ALA A 55 3.99 4.85 4.62
N ALA A 56 4.92 5.62 5.21
CA ALA A 56 6.01 6.28 4.48
C ALA A 56 6.93 5.26 3.81
N ALA A 57 7.29 4.18 4.51
CA ALA A 57 8.05 3.07 3.93
C ALA A 57 7.28 2.42 2.76
N GLY A 58 5.97 2.18 2.91
CA GLY A 58 5.12 1.69 1.82
C GLY A 58 5.07 2.65 0.63
N ALA A 59 5.07 3.96 0.86
CA ALA A 59 5.05 4.98 -0.18
C ALA A 59 6.38 4.98 -0.94
N LEU A 60 7.51 4.91 -0.23
CA LEU A 60 8.84 4.78 -0.82
C LEU A 60 8.98 3.51 -1.64
N VAL A 61 8.50 2.38 -1.14
CA VAL A 61 8.46 1.10 -1.87
C VAL A 61 7.61 1.20 -3.14
N SER A 62 6.42 1.81 -3.04
CA SER A 62 5.54 2.03 -4.19
C SER A 62 6.18 2.96 -5.23
N LEU A 63 6.86 4.02 -4.77
CA LEU A 63 7.60 4.95 -5.63
C LEU A 63 8.80 4.27 -6.30
N ALA A 64 9.53 3.44 -5.57
CA ALA A 64 10.62 2.64 -6.10
C ALA A 64 10.11 1.72 -7.23
N SER A 65 8.92 1.12 -7.11
CA SER A 65 8.37 0.23 -8.14
C SER A 65 8.13 0.90 -9.51
N VAL A 66 7.94 2.22 -9.54
CA VAL A 66 7.72 3.00 -10.78
C VAL A 66 8.94 3.78 -11.24
N ARG A 67 9.97 3.90 -10.40
CA ARG A 67 11.20 4.64 -10.71
C ARG A 67 12.35 3.68 -11.07
N PRO A 68 13.31 4.14 -11.90
CA PRO A 68 14.42 3.29 -12.36
C PRO A 68 15.35 2.82 -11.21
N TRP A 69 15.45 3.57 -10.12
CA TRP A 69 16.27 3.18 -8.95
C TRP A 69 15.68 2.02 -8.14
N GLY A 70 14.40 1.69 -8.30
CA GLY A 70 13.79 0.54 -7.61
C GLY A 70 14.23 -0.82 -8.14
N ALA A 71 14.96 -0.88 -9.25
CA ALA A 71 15.55 -2.12 -9.76
C ALA A 71 16.59 -2.71 -8.79
N ALA A 72 17.19 -1.89 -7.92
CA ALA A 72 18.15 -2.33 -6.91
C ALA A 72 17.50 -2.99 -5.68
N VAL A 73 16.19 -2.84 -5.49
CA VAL A 73 15.49 -3.34 -4.29
C VAL A 73 15.06 -4.80 -4.50
N PRO A 74 15.38 -5.72 -3.58
CA PRO A 74 14.97 -7.11 -3.70
C PRO A 74 13.45 -7.25 -3.78
N ARG A 75 12.98 -8.03 -4.77
CA ARG A 75 11.53 -8.19 -5.04
C ARG A 75 10.74 -8.70 -3.84
N TRP A 76 11.38 -9.49 -2.97
CA TRP A 76 10.74 -10.05 -1.78
C TRP A 76 10.38 -8.95 -0.76
N VAL A 77 11.21 -7.92 -0.59
CA VAL A 77 10.96 -6.78 0.33
C VAL A 77 9.74 -5.99 -0.10
N ILE A 78 9.62 -5.76 -1.40
CA ILE A 78 8.46 -5.07 -2.00
C ILE A 78 7.20 -5.90 -1.80
N SER A 79 7.28 -7.21 -2.07
CA SER A 79 6.13 -8.11 -1.97
C SER A 79 5.65 -8.30 -0.53
N THR A 80 6.55 -8.49 0.45
CA THR A 80 6.16 -8.68 1.85
C THR A 80 5.51 -7.42 2.41
N SER A 81 6.05 -6.24 2.09
CA SER A 81 5.48 -4.95 2.51
C SER A 81 4.08 -4.73 1.93
N LEU A 82 3.87 -5.04 0.65
CA LEU A 82 2.56 -4.96 -0.01
C LEU A 82 1.55 -5.94 0.61
N TRP A 83 1.99 -7.17 0.92
CA TRP A 83 1.15 -8.18 1.54
C TRP A 83 0.72 -7.76 2.96
N ILE A 84 1.67 -7.32 3.77
CA ILE A 84 1.41 -6.86 5.14
C ILE A 84 0.47 -5.64 5.12
N GLY A 85 0.73 -4.66 4.25
CA GLY A 85 -0.15 -3.49 4.08
C GLY A 85 -1.56 -3.89 3.67
N THR A 86 -1.70 -4.84 2.74
CA THR A 86 -3.00 -5.35 2.30
C THR A 86 -3.74 -6.04 3.46
N VAL A 87 -3.07 -6.92 4.20
CA VAL A 87 -3.69 -7.64 5.34
C VAL A 87 -4.12 -6.65 6.42
N LEU A 88 -3.29 -5.68 6.77
CA LEU A 88 -3.63 -4.66 7.77
C LEU A 88 -4.85 -3.83 7.34
N LEU A 89 -4.90 -3.43 6.07
CA LEU A 89 -6.04 -2.67 5.54
C LEU A 89 -7.33 -3.50 5.50
N VAL A 90 -7.24 -4.79 5.20
CA VAL A 90 -8.38 -5.71 5.22
C VAL A 90 -8.85 -5.94 6.66
N VAL A 91 -7.94 -6.26 7.58
CA VAL A 91 -8.26 -6.51 9.00
C VAL A 91 -8.83 -5.26 9.66
N ARG A 92 -8.41 -4.06 9.26
CA ARG A 92 -8.97 -2.80 9.79
C ARG A 92 -10.27 -2.38 9.09
N GLY A 93 -10.28 -2.45 7.76
CA GLY A 93 -11.40 -1.96 6.94
C GLY A 93 -12.62 -2.87 6.98
N VAL A 94 -12.44 -4.20 6.97
CA VAL A 94 -13.56 -5.15 6.88
C VAL A 94 -14.43 -5.14 8.13
N PRO A 95 -13.91 -5.22 9.37
CA PRO A 95 -14.75 -5.16 10.56
C PRO A 95 -15.53 -3.85 10.65
N GLY A 96 -14.90 -2.72 10.33
CA GLY A 96 -15.56 -1.42 10.31
C GLY A 96 -16.65 -1.30 9.23
N LEU A 97 -16.43 -1.89 8.05
CA LEU A 97 -17.44 -1.93 6.99
C LEU A 97 -18.62 -2.84 7.34
N VAL A 98 -18.35 -4.00 7.96
CA VAL A 98 -19.36 -4.94 8.45
C VAL A 98 -20.19 -4.29 9.56
N GLU A 99 -19.54 -3.60 10.49
CA GLU A 99 -20.24 -2.91 11.58
C GLU A 99 -21.14 -1.78 11.05
N ASN A 100 -20.64 -0.98 10.11
CA ASN A 100 -21.44 0.04 9.42
C ASN A 100 -22.61 -0.56 8.63
N ALA A 101 -22.41 -1.68 7.92
CA ALA A 101 -23.47 -2.34 7.16
C ALA A 101 -24.55 -2.94 8.07
N VAL A 102 -24.16 -3.51 9.22
CA VAL A 102 -25.09 -4.04 10.22
C VAL A 102 -25.89 -2.91 10.89
N MET A 103 -25.28 -1.75 11.13
CA MET A 103 -26.01 -0.55 11.58
C MET A 103 -26.97 -0.03 10.51
N LEU A 104 -26.53 0.08 9.26
CA LEU A 104 -27.32 0.63 8.15
C LEU A 104 -28.55 -0.25 7.82
N THR A 105 -28.42 -1.57 7.95
CA THR A 105 -29.51 -2.53 7.71
C THR A 105 -30.51 -2.61 8.87
N GLY A 106 -30.27 -1.89 9.97
CA GLY A 106 -31.19 -1.82 11.11
C GLY A 106 -31.33 -3.12 11.91
N VAL A 107 -30.56 -4.16 11.57
CA VAL A 107 -30.56 -5.46 12.25
C VAL A 107 -30.05 -5.34 13.69
N ARG A 108 -29.22 -4.32 13.97
CA ARG A 108 -28.78 -3.93 15.32
C ARG A 108 -28.74 -2.40 15.43
N ARG A 109 -29.68 -1.81 16.19
CA ARG A 109 -29.65 -0.38 16.58
C ARG A 109 -28.60 -0.04 17.65
N GLY A 110 -27.79 -1.00 18.07
CA GLY A 110 -26.60 -0.80 18.88
C GLY A 110 -25.49 -1.67 18.29
N GLY A 111 -24.37 -1.06 17.88
CA GLY A 111 -23.21 -1.77 17.31
C GLY A 111 -22.63 -2.85 18.22
N PHE A 112 -21.58 -3.55 17.79
CA PHE A 112 -20.95 -4.60 18.60
C PHE A 112 -20.40 -4.08 19.95
N MET A 113 -20.23 -2.76 20.08
CA MET A 113 -19.77 -2.05 21.28
C MET A 113 -20.88 -1.39 22.13
N GLY A 114 -22.17 -1.51 21.78
CA GLY A 114 -23.27 -1.09 22.66
C GLY A 114 -23.42 0.41 22.95
N SER A 115 -22.77 1.32 22.23
CA SER A 115 -23.00 2.76 22.40
C SER A 115 -24.24 3.22 21.60
N GLN A 116 -25.23 3.77 22.29
CA GLN A 116 -26.47 4.29 21.68
C GLN A 116 -26.39 5.78 21.31
N ASP A 117 -25.31 6.48 21.68
CA ASP A 117 -25.12 7.90 21.43
C ASP A 117 -23.90 8.16 20.51
N ILE A 118 -23.88 7.54 19.33
CA ILE A 118 -22.92 7.92 18.29
C ILE A 118 -23.57 9.05 17.48
N SER A 119 -22.94 10.22 17.43
CA SER A 119 -23.46 11.32 16.64
C SER A 119 -23.49 10.92 15.15
N VAL A 120 -24.45 11.46 14.40
CA VAL A 120 -24.54 11.24 12.94
C VAL A 120 -23.21 11.59 12.25
N GLY A 121 -22.49 12.60 12.76
CA GLY A 121 -21.17 12.98 12.27
C GLY A 121 -20.10 11.90 12.48
N GLU A 122 -20.02 11.30 13.66
CA GLU A 122 -19.08 10.20 13.95
C GLU A 122 -19.38 8.94 13.14
N PHE A 123 -20.66 8.64 12.90
CA PHE A 123 -21.07 7.53 12.04
C PHE A 123 -20.59 7.75 10.59
N TRP A 124 -20.83 8.93 10.02
CA TRP A 124 -20.36 9.26 8.67
C TRP A 124 -18.83 9.34 8.58
N ALA A 125 -18.16 9.83 9.62
CA ALA A 125 -16.70 9.82 9.71
C ALA A 125 -16.16 8.39 9.71
N GLY A 126 -16.77 7.47 10.48
CA GLY A 126 -16.45 6.05 10.49
C GLY A 126 -16.62 5.40 9.11
N ILE A 127 -17.74 5.66 8.43
CA ILE A 127 -17.96 5.22 7.04
C ILE A 127 -16.88 5.75 6.10
N ALA A 128 -16.58 7.06 6.14
CA ALA A 128 -15.60 7.68 5.27
C ALA A 128 -14.19 7.12 5.48
N ILE A 129 -13.80 6.92 6.75
CA ILE A 129 -12.51 6.34 7.13
C ILE A 129 -12.42 4.88 6.65
N ASN A 130 -13.46 4.07 6.86
CA ASN A 130 -13.47 2.68 6.44
C ASN A 130 -13.44 2.55 4.91
N ALA A 131 -14.18 3.39 4.19
CA ALA A 131 -14.16 3.45 2.74
C ALA A 131 -12.78 3.87 2.21
N TYR A 132 -12.13 4.85 2.85
CA TYR A 132 -10.78 5.28 2.51
C TYR A 132 -9.77 4.13 2.61
N PHE A 133 -9.82 3.37 3.72
CA PHE A 133 -8.98 2.19 3.92
C PHE A 133 -9.26 1.08 2.90
N PHE A 134 -10.53 0.83 2.58
CA PHE A 134 -10.91 -0.15 1.57
C PHE A 134 -10.39 0.22 0.19
N VAL A 135 -10.53 1.48 -0.22
CA VAL A 135 -9.95 1.99 -1.48
C VAL A 135 -8.44 1.79 -1.49
N GLY A 136 -7.76 2.08 -0.38
CA GLY A 136 -6.34 1.80 -0.20
C GLY A 136 -5.97 0.33 -0.46
N ALA A 137 -6.76 -0.60 0.10
CA ALA A 137 -6.54 -2.04 -0.08
C ALA A 137 -6.68 -2.44 -1.55
N VAL A 138 -7.73 -1.98 -2.24
CA VAL A 138 -7.95 -2.25 -3.67
C VAL A 138 -6.80 -1.73 -4.52
N VAL A 139 -6.31 -0.52 -4.23
CA VAL A 139 -5.18 0.10 -4.94
C VAL A 139 -3.89 -0.69 -4.72
N LEU A 140 -3.59 -1.11 -3.48
CA LEU A 140 -2.41 -1.91 -3.16
C LEU A 140 -2.46 -3.30 -3.82
N ILE A 141 -3.62 -3.96 -3.82
CA ILE A 141 -3.81 -5.26 -4.50
C ILE A 141 -3.57 -5.10 -6.01
N ALA A 142 -4.12 -4.05 -6.62
CA ALA A 142 -3.92 -3.77 -8.04
C ALA A 142 -2.44 -3.52 -8.37
N ALA A 143 -1.74 -2.74 -7.54
CA ALA A 143 -0.31 -2.49 -7.68
C ALA A 143 0.52 -3.79 -7.53
N THR A 144 0.21 -4.61 -6.53
CA THR A 144 0.86 -5.92 -6.30
C THR A 144 0.68 -6.84 -7.50
N ARG A 145 -0.55 -6.97 -8.02
CA ARG A 145 -0.83 -7.80 -9.20
C ARG A 145 -0.13 -7.27 -10.43
N ALA A 146 -0.07 -5.96 -10.63
CA ALA A 146 0.63 -5.35 -11.76
C ALA A 146 2.15 -5.59 -11.69
N TYR A 147 2.71 -5.62 -10.47
CA TYR A 147 4.12 -5.93 -10.24
C TYR A 147 4.43 -7.41 -10.49
N MET A 148 3.65 -8.32 -9.94
CA MET A 148 3.82 -9.78 -10.12
C MET A 148 3.67 -10.23 -11.57
N ARG A 149 2.87 -9.51 -12.36
CA ARG A 149 2.68 -9.79 -13.79
C ARG A 149 3.82 -9.31 -14.68
N ARG A 150 4.85 -8.61 -14.16
CA ARG A 150 6.04 -8.29 -14.96
C ARG A 150 6.86 -9.57 -15.15
N PRO A 151 6.92 -10.14 -16.36
CA PRO A 151 7.76 -11.29 -16.60
C PRO A 151 9.21 -10.88 -16.36
N THR A 152 10.02 -11.83 -15.91
CA THR A 152 11.47 -11.76 -15.85
C THR A 152 12.04 -11.77 -17.28
N ASP A 153 11.63 -10.81 -18.11
CA ASP A 153 11.99 -10.66 -19.53
C ASP A 153 13.50 -10.40 -19.71
N GLU A 154 14.21 -10.01 -18.66
CA GLU A 154 15.66 -9.85 -18.68
C GLU A 154 16.41 -11.19 -18.71
N ARG A 155 15.86 -12.27 -18.14
CA ARG A 155 16.48 -13.60 -18.27
C ARG A 155 16.35 -14.18 -19.68
N ALA A 156 15.35 -13.75 -20.46
CA ALA A 156 15.19 -14.14 -21.86
C ALA A 156 16.07 -13.32 -22.82
N ARG A 157 16.47 -12.09 -22.46
CA ARG A 157 17.38 -11.27 -23.28
C ARG A 157 18.87 -11.59 -23.12
N GLN A 158 19.24 -12.39 -22.11
CA GLN A 158 20.64 -12.60 -21.72
C GLN A 158 21.30 -13.95 -22.08
N PRO A 159 20.85 -14.72 -23.10
CA PRO A 159 21.74 -15.69 -23.74
C PRO A 159 22.22 -15.31 -25.15
N GLN A 160 21.56 -14.38 -25.86
CA GLN A 160 21.74 -14.29 -27.32
C GLN A 160 22.93 -13.43 -27.79
N VAL A 161 23.49 -12.57 -26.92
CA VAL A 161 24.70 -11.78 -27.25
C VAL A 161 25.97 -12.62 -27.15
N ALA A 162 25.92 -13.79 -26.49
CA ALA A 162 27.05 -14.72 -26.43
C ALA A 162 27.24 -15.53 -27.73
N GLY A 163 26.29 -15.50 -28.67
CA GLY A 163 26.34 -16.28 -29.91
C GLY A 163 26.88 -15.56 -31.15
N CYS A 164 27.06 -14.23 -31.12
CA CYS A 164 27.44 -13.45 -32.31
C CYS A 164 28.95 -13.17 -32.44
N HIS A 165 29.80 -13.65 -31.53
CA HIS A 165 31.26 -13.42 -31.62
C HIS A 165 32.07 -14.61 -32.13
N ALA A 166 31.45 -15.75 -32.46
CA ALA A 166 32.15 -16.96 -32.90
C ALA A 166 32.04 -17.27 -34.42
N ALA A 167 31.44 -16.38 -35.22
CA ALA A 167 31.20 -16.63 -36.65
C ALA A 167 31.64 -15.45 -37.53
N ALA A 168 32.92 -15.12 -37.50
CA ALA A 168 33.65 -14.42 -38.55
C ALA A 168 35.14 -14.77 -38.34
N SER A 169 35.63 -15.91 -38.87
CA SER A 169 36.14 -16.10 -40.24
C SER A 169 37.46 -15.32 -40.45
N PRO A 170 38.47 -15.80 -41.22
CA PRO A 170 38.37 -16.78 -42.30
C PRO A 170 39.47 -17.84 -42.36
N ASP A 171 39.16 -18.90 -43.10
CA ASP A 171 40.12 -19.70 -43.84
C ASP A 171 40.97 -18.80 -44.74
N GLY A 172 42.28 -18.90 -44.61
CA GLY A 172 43.29 -18.33 -45.50
C GLY A 172 44.66 -18.78 -44.97
N GLU A 173 45.58 -19.33 -45.74
CA GLU A 173 45.65 -19.54 -47.18
C GLU A 173 46.72 -20.61 -47.37
N ASP A 174 46.38 -21.64 -48.13
CA ASP A 174 47.32 -22.60 -48.70
C ASP A 174 48.11 -21.86 -49.79
N SER A 175 49.41 -21.65 -49.61
CA SER A 175 50.34 -21.20 -50.66
C SER A 175 51.80 -21.36 -50.24
N GLY A 176 52.45 -22.43 -50.71
CA GLY A 176 53.92 -22.57 -50.68
C GLY A 176 54.43 -23.99 -50.57
#